data_AF-A0A350UIY9-F1
#
_entry.id   AF-A0A350UIY9-F1
#
_cell.length_a   1.000
_cell.length_b   1.000
_cell.length_c   1.000
_cell.angle_alpha   90.00
_cell.angle_beta   90.00
_cell.angle_gamma   90.00
#
_symmetry.space_group_name_H-M   'P 1'
#
loop_
_entity.id
_entity.type
_entity.pdbx_description
1 polymer ?
#
loop_
_entity_poly.entity_id
_entity_poly.type
_entity_poly.pdbx_seq_one_letter_code
_entity_poly.pdbx_strand_id
1 'polypeptide(L)'
;TLLRDSGYDTAMAGKWHLNGRFNDAAQPQPDDHGFQHWFATQNNAAPSHMNPVNFVRNGTKAGEIQGFSSDIIVDEGIKWLEGRAGSQKPFFMYLPFHSPHEPVATSDSYVRMYADEREF
;
A
#
# COMPACT_ATOMS: atom_id res chain seq x y z
N THR A 1 -13.51 12.76 -8.87
CA THR A 1 -13.67 12.05 -7.58
C THR A 1 -13.78 13.07 -6.45
N LEU A 2 -14.66 12.83 -5.47
CA LEU A 2 -15.16 13.88 -4.56
C LEU A 2 -14.07 14.72 -3.87
N LEU A 3 -13.10 14.07 -3.19
CA LEU A 3 -12.07 14.79 -2.43
C LEU A 3 -11.06 15.50 -3.33
N ARG A 4 -10.56 14.82 -4.37
CA ARG A 4 -9.66 15.41 -5.37
C ARG A 4 -10.30 16.63 -6.03
N ASP A 5 -11.54 16.50 -6.48
CA ASP A 5 -12.28 17.57 -7.16
C ASP A 5 -12.63 18.72 -6.18
N SER A 6 -12.64 18.46 -4.87
CA SER A 6 -12.78 19.46 -3.79
C SER A 6 -11.45 20.09 -3.36
N GLY A 7 -10.34 19.81 -4.07
CA GLY A 7 -9.03 20.44 -3.83
C GLY A 7 -8.12 19.72 -2.83
N TYR A 8 -8.48 18.51 -2.39
CA TYR A 8 -7.58 17.69 -1.58
C TYR A 8 -6.48 17.09 -2.44
N ASP A 9 -5.30 16.96 -1.86
CA ASP A 9 -4.33 16.01 -2.38
C ASP A 9 -4.59 14.64 -1.79
N THR A 10 -4.57 13.63 -2.64
CA THR A 10 -5.03 12.28 -2.31
C THR A 10 -3.94 11.26 -2.58
N ALA A 11 -3.73 10.39 -1.59
CA ALA A 11 -2.76 9.30 -1.68
C ALA A 11 -3.36 7.96 -1.25
N MET A 12 -2.84 6.90 -1.84
CA MET A 12 -3.12 5.53 -1.41
C MET A 12 -1.83 4.71 -1.38
N ALA A 13 -1.64 3.92 -0.32
CA ALA A 13 -0.59 2.89 -0.31
C ALA A 13 -1.12 1.57 0.26
N GLY A 14 -0.96 0.46 -0.46
CA GLY A 14 -1.37 -0.88 -0.01
C GLY A 14 -2.25 -1.65 -1.00
N LYS A 15 -3.22 -2.40 -0.50
CA LYS A 15 -4.08 -3.29 -1.29
C LYS A 15 -5.15 -2.53 -2.07
N TRP A 16 -5.20 -2.73 -3.40
CA TRP A 16 -6.26 -2.18 -4.24
C TRP A 16 -7.50 -3.08 -4.31
N HIS A 17 -7.39 -4.20 -5.00
CA HIS A 17 -8.38 -5.28 -5.12
C HIS A 17 -9.76 -4.89 -5.68
N LEU A 18 -9.85 -3.79 -6.43
CA LEU A 18 -11.09 -3.32 -7.06
C LEU A 18 -11.12 -3.51 -8.59
N ASN A 19 -10.21 -4.31 -9.14
CA ASN A 19 -10.19 -4.67 -10.56
C ASN A 19 -9.61 -6.07 -10.77
N GLY A 20 -9.81 -6.64 -11.96
CA GLY A 20 -9.24 -7.94 -12.37
C GLY A 20 -7.96 -7.81 -13.20
N ARG A 21 -7.71 -6.64 -13.80
CA ARG A 21 -6.52 -6.30 -14.59
C ARG A 21 -5.87 -5.06 -14.01
N PHE A 22 -4.94 -5.28 -13.10
CA PHE A 22 -4.21 -4.20 -12.45
C PHE A 22 -3.03 -3.75 -13.27
N ASN A 23 -2.77 -2.45 -13.22
CA ASN A 23 -1.76 -1.78 -14.04
C ASN A 23 -1.96 -2.03 -15.56
N ASP A 24 -3.21 -2.03 -15.99
CA ASP A 24 -3.65 -2.23 -17.37
C ASP A 24 -4.70 -1.15 -17.70
N ALA A 25 -4.44 -0.36 -18.73
CA ALA A 25 -5.33 0.73 -19.14
C ALA A 25 -6.74 0.24 -19.57
N ALA A 26 -6.94 -1.06 -19.79
CA ALA A 26 -8.24 -1.65 -20.07
C ALA A 26 -9.18 -1.67 -18.85
N GLN A 27 -8.70 -1.39 -17.64
CA GLN A 27 -9.54 -1.30 -16.43
C GLN A 27 -9.16 -0.10 -15.56
N PRO A 28 -10.11 0.43 -14.77
CA PRO A 28 -9.83 1.53 -13.84
C PRO A 28 -8.73 1.21 -12.85
N GLN A 29 -7.80 2.15 -12.67
CA GLN A 29 -6.69 2.10 -11.72
C GLN A 29 -6.93 3.12 -10.58
N PRO A 30 -6.14 3.13 -9.50
CA PRO A 30 -6.43 4.01 -8.36
C PRO A 30 -6.56 5.50 -8.71
N ASP A 31 -5.85 5.99 -9.72
CA ASP A 31 -5.94 7.38 -10.20
C ASP A 31 -7.26 7.70 -10.90
N ASP A 32 -7.89 6.74 -11.57
CA ASP A 32 -9.27 6.87 -12.08
C ASP A 32 -10.28 7.05 -10.93
N HIS A 33 -9.95 6.50 -9.76
CA HIS A 33 -10.72 6.64 -8.51
C HIS A 33 -10.25 7.81 -7.63
N GLY A 34 -9.35 8.64 -8.15
CA GLY A 34 -9.07 9.93 -7.58
C GLY A 34 -7.74 10.06 -6.88
N PHE A 35 -7.00 8.98 -6.68
CA PHE A 35 -5.72 9.01 -5.99
C PHE A 35 -4.62 9.56 -6.91
N GLN A 36 -4.19 10.79 -6.66
CA GLN A 36 -3.11 11.44 -7.45
C GLN A 36 -1.75 10.77 -7.22
N HIS A 37 -1.56 10.20 -6.03
CA HIS A 37 -0.45 9.31 -5.73
C HIS A 37 -1.00 7.95 -5.31
N TRP A 38 -0.50 6.89 -5.92
CA TRP A 38 -0.81 5.55 -5.48
C TRP A 38 0.40 4.62 -5.58
N PHE A 39 0.53 3.78 -4.56
CA PHE A 39 1.55 2.74 -4.46
C PHE A 39 0.89 1.45 -3.97
N ALA A 40 0.58 0.55 -4.87
CA ALA A 40 -0.35 -0.52 -4.58
C ALA A 40 0.01 -1.85 -5.23
N THR A 41 -0.55 -2.90 -4.65
CA THR A 41 -0.66 -4.23 -5.28
C THR A 41 -2.12 -4.47 -5.67
N GLN A 42 -2.34 -5.34 -6.66
CA GLN A 42 -3.70 -5.74 -7.03
C GLN A 42 -4.41 -6.45 -5.88
N ASN A 43 -3.83 -7.51 -5.33
CA ASN A 43 -4.36 -8.24 -4.18
C ASN A 43 -3.33 -8.18 -3.05
N ASN A 44 -2.83 -9.30 -2.56
CA ASN A 44 -1.81 -9.31 -1.52
C ASN A 44 -0.41 -8.99 -2.06
N ALA A 45 0.47 -8.58 -1.16
CA ALA A 45 1.90 -8.60 -1.39
C ALA A 45 2.35 -10.04 -1.75
N ALA A 46 3.18 -10.16 -2.78
CA ALA A 46 3.63 -11.45 -3.31
C ALA A 46 5.14 -11.43 -3.56
N PRO A 47 5.87 -12.56 -3.38
CA PRO A 47 5.34 -13.90 -3.08
C PRO A 47 4.86 -14.09 -1.62
N SER A 48 5.22 -13.16 -0.73
CA SER A 48 4.71 -13.11 0.65
C SER A 48 4.64 -11.66 1.12
N HIS A 49 4.21 -11.45 2.37
CA HIS A 49 4.36 -10.13 3.01
C HIS A 49 5.80 -9.74 3.27
N MET A 50 6.76 -10.67 3.22
CA MET A 50 8.19 -10.39 3.26
C MET A 50 8.77 -10.30 1.84
N ASN A 51 9.55 -9.25 1.59
CA ASN A 51 10.26 -8.98 0.35
C ASN A 51 9.38 -9.05 -0.93
N PRO A 52 8.29 -8.28 -1.01
CA PRO A 52 7.37 -8.36 -2.13
C PRO A 52 7.92 -7.75 -3.43
N VAL A 53 7.44 -8.25 -4.57
CA VAL A 53 7.91 -7.88 -5.93
C VAL A 53 6.83 -7.24 -6.80
N ASN A 54 5.60 -7.15 -6.31
CA ASN A 54 4.41 -6.86 -7.11
C ASN A 54 3.79 -5.48 -6.86
N PHE A 55 4.47 -4.59 -6.13
CA PHE A 55 4.03 -3.21 -5.97
C PHE A 55 4.19 -2.41 -7.27
N VAL A 56 3.25 -1.50 -7.50
CA VAL A 56 3.24 -0.55 -8.61
C VAL A 56 3.02 0.84 -8.04
N ARG A 57 3.85 1.80 -8.47
CA ARG A 57 3.78 3.22 -8.11
C ARG A 57 3.36 4.03 -9.33
N ASN A 58 2.17 4.64 -9.31
CA ASN A 58 1.65 5.46 -10.40
C ASN A 58 1.87 4.84 -11.80
N GLY A 59 1.47 3.57 -11.94
CA GLY A 59 1.61 2.82 -13.19
C GLY A 59 2.98 2.15 -13.43
N THR A 60 4.01 2.51 -12.65
CA THR A 60 5.37 1.98 -12.80
C THR A 60 5.65 0.87 -11.79
N LYS A 61 6.10 -0.30 -12.25
CA LYS A 61 6.49 -1.40 -11.34
C LYS A 61 7.63 -0.96 -10.43
N ALA A 62 7.51 -1.23 -9.13
CA ALA A 62 8.51 -0.84 -8.14
C ALA A 62 9.68 -1.84 -8.03
N GLY A 63 9.50 -3.07 -8.53
CA GLY A 63 10.46 -4.15 -8.36
C GLY A 63 10.34 -4.83 -6.99
N GLU A 64 11.37 -5.60 -6.62
CA GLU A 64 11.51 -6.17 -5.28
C GLU A 64 11.82 -5.07 -4.26
N ILE A 65 11.15 -5.11 -3.12
CA ILE A 65 11.36 -4.17 -2.02
C ILE A 65 11.67 -4.99 -0.77
N GLN A 66 12.78 -4.69 -0.10
CA GLN A 66 13.17 -5.39 1.13
C GLN A 66 12.29 -4.96 2.30
N GLY A 67 11.89 -5.92 3.15
CA GLY A 67 11.12 -5.69 4.37
C GLY A 67 9.69 -6.25 4.31
N PHE A 68 8.92 -5.97 5.36
CA PHE A 68 7.52 -6.40 5.47
C PHE A 68 6.57 -5.42 4.78
N SER A 69 5.53 -5.94 4.15
CA SER A 69 4.55 -5.16 3.37
C SER A 69 3.90 -4.06 4.20
N SER A 70 3.62 -4.31 5.48
CA SER A 70 3.10 -3.29 6.40
C SER A 70 4.05 -2.11 6.58
N ASP A 71 5.34 -2.37 6.79
CA ASP A 71 6.35 -1.33 6.96
C ASP A 71 6.55 -0.56 5.65
N ILE A 72 6.62 -1.28 4.53
CA ILE A 72 6.74 -0.72 3.17
C ILE A 72 5.57 0.25 2.86
N ILE A 73 4.34 -0.09 3.26
CA ILE A 73 3.16 0.78 3.11
C ILE A 73 3.29 2.05 3.96
N VAL A 74 3.71 1.90 5.21
CA VAL A 74 3.91 3.02 6.14
C VAL A 74 5.00 3.95 5.63
N ASP A 75 6.13 3.40 5.17
CA ASP A 75 7.27 4.16 4.64
C ASP A 75 6.87 4.98 3.40
N GLU A 76 6.07 4.42 2.49
CA GLU A 76 5.55 5.19 1.35
C GLU A 76 4.63 6.33 1.82
N GLY A 77 3.77 6.07 2.81
CA GLY A 77 2.91 7.09 3.41
C GLY A 77 3.72 8.22 4.06
N ILE A 78 4.73 7.90 4.86
CA ILE A 78 5.64 8.87 5.49
C ILE A 78 6.35 9.68 4.40
N LYS A 79 6.96 9.01 3.41
CA LYS A 79 7.66 9.67 2.31
C LYS A 79 6.74 10.63 1.53
N TRP A 80 5.49 10.24 1.31
CA TRP A 80 4.52 11.11 0.66
C TRP A 80 4.17 12.33 1.53
N LEU A 81 4.00 12.16 2.84
CA LEU A 81 3.77 13.27 3.77
C LEU A 81 4.97 14.23 3.83
N GLU A 82 6.19 13.71 3.88
CA GLU A 82 7.43 14.50 3.85
C GLU A 82 7.55 15.30 2.56
N GLY A 83 7.25 14.70 1.41
CA GLY A 83 7.23 15.38 0.11
C GLY A 83 6.22 16.51 0.00
N ARG A 84 5.28 16.61 0.96
CA ARG A 84 4.27 17.66 1.05
C ARG A 84 4.57 18.69 2.13
N ALA A 85 5.71 18.60 2.81
CA ALA A 85 6.09 19.54 3.85
C ALA A 85 5.96 20.99 3.34
N GLY A 86 5.20 21.81 4.07
CA GLY A 86 4.91 23.20 3.71
C GLY A 86 3.66 23.43 2.84
N SER A 87 3.06 22.37 2.28
CA SER A 87 1.78 22.49 1.57
C SER A 87 0.66 22.92 2.51
N GLN A 88 -0.16 23.89 2.07
CA GLN A 88 -1.36 24.34 2.79
C GLN A 88 -2.63 23.59 2.34
N LYS A 89 -2.52 22.73 1.32
CA LYS A 89 -3.67 21.96 0.83
C LYS A 89 -4.02 20.85 1.82
N PRO A 90 -5.33 20.64 2.13
CA PRO A 90 -5.74 19.49 2.90
C PRO A 90 -5.43 18.20 2.14
N PHE A 91 -5.31 17.10 2.86
CA PHE A 91 -5.00 15.81 2.26
C PHE A 91 -5.91 14.70 2.74
N PHE A 92 -6.01 13.66 1.93
CA PHE A 92 -6.63 12.39 2.27
C PHE A 92 -5.66 11.27 1.92
N MET A 93 -5.36 10.39 2.88
CA MET A 93 -4.51 9.22 2.66
C MET A 93 -5.25 7.96 3.07
N TYR A 94 -5.21 6.96 2.22
CA TYR A 94 -5.80 5.65 2.47
C TYR A 94 -4.70 4.57 2.51
N LEU A 95 -4.56 3.89 3.65
CA LEU A 95 -3.53 2.87 3.88
C LEU A 95 -4.14 1.47 4.14
N PRO A 96 -4.69 0.79 3.11
CA PRO A 96 -5.19 -0.57 3.25
C PRO A 96 -4.06 -1.59 3.35
N PHE A 97 -3.73 -2.00 4.58
CA PHE A 97 -2.76 -3.05 4.85
C PHE A 97 -3.19 -4.42 4.28
N HIS A 98 -2.20 -5.23 3.88
CA HIS A 98 -2.44 -6.64 3.47
C HIS A 98 -2.59 -7.57 4.67
N SER A 99 -1.78 -7.35 5.71
CA SER A 99 -1.80 -8.11 6.96
C SER A 99 -3.17 -7.99 7.64
N PRO A 100 -3.72 -9.07 8.23
CA PRO A 100 -3.11 -10.38 8.50
C PRO A 100 -3.44 -11.45 7.45
N HIS A 101 -3.84 -11.08 6.22
CA HIS A 101 -4.23 -12.08 5.21
C HIS A 101 -3.09 -13.08 4.95
N GLU A 102 -3.42 -14.35 4.73
CA GLU A 102 -2.43 -15.38 4.41
C GLU A 102 -1.66 -15.13 3.09
N PRO A 103 -0.42 -15.65 2.97
CA PRO A 103 0.35 -16.32 4.01
C PRO A 103 0.85 -15.30 5.06
N VAL A 104 0.72 -15.66 6.33
CA VAL A 104 1.19 -14.79 7.43
C VAL A 104 2.71 -14.75 7.40
N ALA A 105 3.27 -13.54 7.25
CA ALA A 105 4.69 -13.27 7.41
C ALA A 105 4.82 -11.95 8.15
N THR A 106 5.45 -12.00 9.33
CA THR A 106 5.65 -10.85 10.21
C THR A 106 7.03 -10.95 10.85
N SER A 107 7.53 -9.86 11.41
CA SER A 107 8.84 -9.85 12.04
C SER A 107 8.90 -10.76 13.27
N ASP A 108 10.09 -11.31 13.53
CA ASP A 108 10.40 -12.09 14.74
C ASP A 108 9.94 -11.41 16.04
N SER A 109 9.99 -10.08 16.08
CA SER A 109 9.61 -9.33 17.29
C SER A 109 8.15 -9.58 17.67
N TYR A 110 7.25 -9.62 16.68
CA TYR A 110 5.84 -9.93 16.90
C TYR A 110 5.62 -11.41 17.18
N VAL A 111 6.36 -12.30 16.52
CA VAL A 111 6.29 -13.75 16.79
C VAL A 111 6.69 -14.04 18.25
N ARG A 112 7.76 -13.42 18.74
CA ARG A 112 8.27 -13.63 20.09
C ARG A 112 7.32 -13.15 21.20
N MET A 113 6.40 -12.24 20.90
CA MET A 113 5.38 -11.82 21.87
C MET A 113 4.43 -12.97 22.26
N TYR A 114 4.34 -14.02 21.43
CA TYR A 114 3.47 -15.17 21.63
C TYR A 114 4.26 -16.48 21.77
N ALA A 115 5.56 -16.41 22.10
CA ALA A 115 6.43 -17.59 22.16
C ALA A 115 5.98 -18.67 23.17
N ASP A 116 5.25 -18.27 24.21
CA ASP A 116 4.70 -19.17 25.24
C ASP A 116 3.26 -19.64 24.92
N GLU A 117 2.63 -19.11 23.87
CA GLU A 117 1.32 -19.57 23.42
C GLU A 117 1.49 -20.82 22.56
N ARG A 118 0.86 -21.93 22.96
CA ARG A 118 0.85 -23.16 22.16
C ARG A 118 -0.08 -22.95 20.97
N GLU A 119 0.40 -23.22 19.76
CA GLU A 119 -0.47 -23.31 18.57
C GLU A 119 -1.64 -24.28 18.85
N PHE A 120 -2.85 -23.89 18.41
CA PHE A 120 -4.06 -24.71 18.48
C PHE A 120 -4.02 -25.85 17.45
#